data_AF-A0A8S2X1Q1-F1
#
_entry.id   AF-A0A8S2X1Q1-F1
#
_cell.length_a   1.000
_cell.length_b   1.000
_cell.length_c   1.000
_cell.angle_alpha   90.00
_cell.angle_beta   90.00
_cell.angle_gamma   90.00
#
_symmetry.space_group_name_H-M   'P 1'
#
loop_
_entity.id
_entity.type
_entity.pdbx_description
1 polymer ?
#
loop_
_entity_poly.entity_id
_entity_poly.type
_entity_poly.pdbx_seq_one_letter_code
_entity_poly.pdbx_strand_id
1 'polypeptide(L)'
;TGRLEQFQNYCFLPLEFHDISQIKTSFKNLLKACVPSNMIQVPNNNSNNNNLDTSTTITTVTFFKLIEESRWLHQLQKILMVSQYIVQFSEDHASSVMICIEDGWDVSSQLVSISEILLDPYYRTFDGFQTLIEREWFAFGHRFSHRSNQTVANKTGFAAVFLQFLDLVHQIWNQYPTEFEFNDYYLR
;
A
#
# COMPACT_ATOMS: atom_id res chain seq x y z
N THR A 1 18.10 12.33 9.65
CA THR A 1 18.25 13.63 8.96
C THR A 1 19.32 13.49 7.89
N GLY A 2 18.93 13.05 6.69
CA GLY A 2 19.85 12.87 5.56
C GLY A 2 20.13 14.20 4.87
N ARG A 3 21.41 14.47 4.61
CA ARG A 3 21.90 15.69 3.96
C ARG A 3 21.59 15.58 2.46
N LEU A 4 20.87 16.55 1.89
CA LEU A 4 20.65 16.65 0.45
C LEU A 4 22.00 16.98 -0.20
N GLU A 5 22.59 16.00 -0.90
CA GLU A 5 23.75 16.27 -1.76
C GLU A 5 23.23 16.80 -3.10
N GLN A 6 23.31 18.12 -3.26
CA GLN A 6 22.88 18.80 -4.48
C GLN A 6 24.04 18.82 -5.47
N PHE A 7 23.93 18.01 -6.51
CA PHE A 7 24.81 18.09 -7.67
C PHE A 7 24.20 19.03 -8.70
N GLN A 8 25.04 19.58 -9.58
CA GLN A 8 24.71 20.76 -10.40
C GLN A 8 23.42 20.61 -11.25
N ASN A 9 23.01 19.37 -11.57
CA ASN A 9 21.86 19.07 -12.44
C ASN A 9 20.88 18.04 -11.85
N TYR A 10 21.05 17.55 -10.62
CA TYR A 10 20.11 16.59 -10.01
C TYR A 10 20.08 16.71 -8.48
N CYS A 11 18.89 16.45 -7.92
CA CYS A 11 18.64 16.40 -6.49
C CYS A 11 18.39 14.95 -6.07
N PHE A 12 19.11 14.47 -5.05
CA PHE A 12 18.90 13.13 -4.52
C PHE A 12 18.00 13.16 -3.29
N LEU A 13 16.90 12.42 -3.33
CA LEU A 13 16.00 12.23 -2.19
C LEU A 13 16.15 10.80 -1.66
N PRO A 14 16.83 10.60 -0.51
CA PRO A 14 16.92 9.27 0.09
C PRO A 14 15.55 8.83 0.60
N LEU A 15 15.08 7.68 0.12
CA LEU A 15 13.83 7.07 0.53
C LEU A 15 14.11 5.67 1.08
N GLU A 16 13.56 5.39 2.25
CA GLU A 16 13.59 4.05 2.83
C GLU A 16 12.23 3.38 2.58
N PHE A 17 12.19 2.14 2.12
CA PHE A 17 10.95 1.40 1.96
C PHE A 17 10.95 0.15 2.82
N HIS A 18 9.75 -0.38 3.06
CA HIS A 18 9.61 -1.58 3.87
C HIS A 18 10.05 -2.78 3.05
N ASP A 19 10.86 -3.65 3.66
CA ASP A 19 11.28 -4.88 3.02
C ASP A 19 10.12 -5.90 2.92
N ILE A 20 10.35 -6.98 2.16
CA ILE A 20 9.36 -8.04 1.96
C ILE A 20 8.93 -8.71 3.28
N SER A 21 9.82 -8.82 4.27
CA SER A 21 9.52 -9.41 5.57
C SER A 21 8.56 -8.52 6.38
N GLN A 22 8.77 -7.21 6.32
CA GLN A 22 7.93 -6.20 6.95
C GLN A 22 6.56 -6.12 6.30
N ILE A 23 6.47 -6.21 4.96
CA ILE A 23 5.18 -6.27 4.24
C ILE A 23 4.39 -7.53 4.66
N LYS A 24 5.04 -8.69 4.70
CA LYS A 24 4.43 -9.95 5.17
C LYS A 24 3.90 -9.84 6.60
N THR A 25 4.71 -9.29 7.49
CA THR A 25 4.37 -9.13 8.91
C THR A 25 3.21 -8.16 9.07
N SER A 26 3.24 -7.03 8.36
CA SER A 26 2.18 -6.02 8.39
C SER A 26 0.85 -6.59 7.91
N PHE A 27 0.84 -7.27 6.76
CA PHE A 27 -0.36 -7.90 6.24
C PHE A 27 -0.93 -8.97 7.19
N LYS A 28 -0.06 -9.81 7.78
CA LYS A 28 -0.47 -10.79 8.78
C LYS A 28 -1.12 -10.13 10.01
N ASN A 29 -0.58 -9.02 10.47
CA ASN A 29 -1.13 -8.29 11.62
C ASN A 29 -2.45 -7.61 11.27
N LEU A 30 -2.59 -7.08 10.05
CA LEU A 30 -3.86 -6.54 9.54
C LEU A 30 -4.94 -7.64 9.55
N LEU A 31 -4.65 -8.80 8.97
CA LEU A 31 -5.61 -9.92 8.95
C LEU A 31 -6.03 -10.35 10.36
N LYS A 32 -5.11 -10.35 11.33
CA LYS A 32 -5.44 -10.63 12.74
C LYS A 32 -6.36 -9.55 13.33
N ALA A 33 -6.10 -8.28 13.04
CA ALA A 33 -6.94 -7.17 13.49
C ALA A 33 -8.36 -7.25 12.90
N CYS A 34 -8.50 -7.76 11.67
CA CYS A 34 -9.80 -7.92 11.00
C CYS A 34 -10.61 -9.15 11.47
N VAL A 35 -10.10 -9.96 12.41
CA VAL A 35 -10.82 -11.13 12.95
C VAL A 35 -11.29 -10.84 14.39
N PRO A 36 -12.55 -10.42 14.60
CA PRO A 36 -13.05 -9.99 15.91
C PRO A 36 -13.00 -11.09 16.97
N SER A 37 -13.11 -12.35 16.55
CA SER A 37 -13.12 -13.52 17.45
C SER A 37 -11.83 -13.67 18.27
N ASN A 38 -10.71 -13.08 17.83
CA ASN A 38 -9.45 -13.09 18.58
C ASN A 38 -9.34 -11.96 19.62
N MET A 39 -10.28 -11.01 19.66
CA MET A 39 -10.22 -9.84 20.54
C MET A 39 -10.77 -10.09 21.96
N ILE A 40 -11.31 -11.29 22.22
CA ILE A 40 -11.91 -11.66 23.51
C ILE A 40 -10.81 -12.19 24.46
N GLN A 41 -9.94 -11.32 24.96
CA GLN A 41 -9.15 -11.58 26.18
C GLN A 41 -9.06 -10.33 27.04
N VAL A 42 -10.20 -9.74 27.39
CA VAL A 42 -10.25 -8.80 28.52
C VAL A 42 -10.38 -9.65 29.80
N PRO A 43 -9.48 -9.54 30.79
CA PRO A 43 -9.65 -10.20 32.07
C PRO A 43 -10.93 -9.63 32.73
N ASN A 44 -12.00 -10.42 32.73
CA ASN A 44 -13.30 -10.02 33.26
C ASN A 44 -13.23 -10.04 34.80
N ASN A 45 -12.77 -8.94 35.40
CA ASN A 45 -12.63 -8.83 36.85
C ASN A 45 -13.69 -7.95 37.53
N ASN A 46 -14.80 -7.58 36.87
CA ASN A 46 -15.92 -6.93 37.55
C ASN A 46 -17.27 -7.19 36.84
N SER A 47 -17.96 -8.24 37.29
CA SER A 47 -19.41 -8.36 37.08
C SER A 47 -20.12 -7.29 37.92
N ASN A 48 -20.57 -6.22 37.27
CA ASN A 48 -21.80 -5.51 37.65
C ASN A 48 -22.40 -4.85 36.41
N ASN A 49 -23.68 -5.17 36.18
CA ASN A 49 -24.43 -4.98 34.95
C ASN A 49 -24.74 -3.51 34.64
N ASN A 50 -24.58 -3.13 33.35
CA ASN A 50 -25.37 -2.17 32.54
C ASN A 50 -24.61 -1.60 31.30
N ASN A 51 -23.58 -2.28 30.79
CA ASN A 51 -22.57 -1.67 29.90
C ASN A 51 -22.53 -2.24 28.45
N LEU A 52 -23.66 -2.25 27.74
CA LEU A 52 -23.65 -2.61 26.30
C LEU A 52 -22.80 -1.62 25.47
N ASP A 53 -22.81 -0.34 25.87
CA ASP A 53 -22.04 0.71 25.20
C ASP A 53 -20.54 0.64 25.53
N THR A 54 -20.18 0.28 26.76
CA THR A 54 -18.77 0.18 27.18
C THR A 54 -18.07 -1.01 26.55
N SER A 55 -18.74 -2.17 26.42
CA SER A 55 -18.14 -3.32 25.76
C SER A 55 -17.88 -3.07 24.27
N THR A 56 -18.84 -2.45 23.58
CA THR A 56 -18.70 -2.09 22.17
C THR A 56 -17.59 -1.06 21.97
N THR A 57 -17.54 -0.02 22.81
CA THR A 57 -16.51 1.02 22.77
C THR A 57 -15.10 0.45 23.06
N ILE A 58 -14.96 -0.48 24.01
CA ILE A 58 -13.68 -1.13 24.29
C ILE A 58 -13.23 -2.00 23.09
N THR A 59 -14.15 -2.70 22.43
CA THR A 59 -13.81 -3.51 21.25
C THR A 59 -13.40 -2.66 20.05
N THR A 60 -14.05 -1.52 19.81
CA THR A 60 -13.68 -0.61 18.70
C THR A 60 -12.35 0.07 18.96
N VAL A 61 -12.08 0.53 20.19
CA VAL A 61 -10.77 1.11 20.58
C VAL A 61 -9.66 0.06 20.42
N THR A 62 -9.93 -1.20 20.77
CA THR A 62 -8.97 -2.30 20.56
C THR A 62 -8.73 -2.59 19.08
N PHE A 63 -9.78 -2.54 18.26
CA PHE A 63 -9.67 -2.72 16.81
C PHE A 63 -8.80 -1.65 16.15
N PHE A 64 -9.09 -0.36 16.37
CA PHE A 64 -8.31 0.73 15.77
C PHE A 64 -6.84 0.68 16.19
N LYS A 65 -6.57 0.34 17.45
CA LYS A 65 -5.21 0.12 17.94
C LYS A 65 -4.50 -1.00 17.18
N LEU A 66 -5.16 -2.14 16.98
CA LEU A 66 -4.57 -3.27 16.23
C LEU A 66 -4.35 -2.95 14.75
N ILE A 67 -5.23 -2.15 14.14
CA ILE A 67 -5.02 -1.64 12.78
C ILE A 67 -3.80 -0.72 12.72
N GLU A 68 -3.63 0.21 13.67
CA GLU A 68 -2.45 1.06 13.75
C GLU A 68 -1.16 0.25 13.95
N GLU A 69 -1.18 -0.70 14.89
CA GLU A 69 -0.06 -1.60 15.18
C GLU A 69 0.29 -2.54 14.01
N SER A 70 -0.66 -2.81 13.10
CA SER A 70 -0.38 -3.57 11.87
C SER A 70 0.59 -2.85 10.95
N ARG A 71 0.69 -1.51 11.04
CA ARG A 71 1.46 -0.64 10.13
C ARG A 71 1.04 -0.70 8.66
N TRP A 72 -0.05 -1.39 8.30
CA TRP A 72 -0.45 -1.54 6.90
C TRP A 72 -0.72 -0.19 6.25
N LEU A 73 -1.59 0.62 6.86
CA LEU A 73 -1.93 1.96 6.37
C LEU A 73 -0.72 2.91 6.34
N HIS A 74 0.23 2.75 7.27
CA HIS A 74 1.47 3.52 7.25
C HIS A 74 2.36 3.17 6.04
N GLN A 75 2.39 1.90 5.63
CA GLN A 75 3.09 1.50 4.41
C GLN A 75 2.43 2.10 3.16
N LEU A 76 1.10 2.05 3.06
CA LEU A 76 0.36 2.65 1.94
C LEU A 76 0.55 4.17 1.88
N GLN A 77 0.43 4.84 3.03
CA GLN A 77 0.64 6.29 3.14
C GLN A 77 2.01 6.69 2.60
N LYS A 78 3.07 5.95 2.93
CA LYS A 78 4.42 6.24 2.45
C LYS A 78 4.52 6.14 0.93
N ILE A 79 3.90 5.13 0.33
CA ILE A 79 3.88 4.94 -1.12
C ILE A 79 3.10 6.08 -1.80
N LEU A 80 1.91 6.43 -1.30
CA LEU A 80 1.11 7.56 -1.81
C LEU A 80 1.89 8.87 -1.75
N MET A 81 2.50 9.16 -0.60
CA MET A 81 3.26 10.41 -0.38
C MET A 81 4.42 10.54 -1.38
N VAL A 82 5.19 9.47 -1.59
CA VAL A 82 6.28 9.49 -2.57
C VAL A 82 5.74 9.61 -4.00
N SER A 83 4.68 8.89 -4.33
CA SER A 83 4.05 8.96 -5.66
C SER A 83 3.55 10.38 -5.98
N GLN A 84 3.01 11.06 -4.97
CA GLN A 84 2.60 12.46 -5.06
C GLN A 84 3.80 13.40 -5.28
N TYR A 85 4.95 13.17 -4.63
CA TYR A 85 6.16 13.94 -4.93
C TYR A 85 6.63 13.72 -6.37
N ILE A 86 6.58 12.50 -6.88
CA ILE A 86 6.93 12.20 -8.28
C ILE A 86 6.02 12.99 -9.23
N VAL A 87 4.70 12.99 -8.98
CA VAL A 87 3.71 13.76 -9.74
C VAL A 87 4.04 15.27 -9.69
N GLN A 88 4.28 15.80 -8.49
CA GLN A 88 4.56 17.22 -8.27
C GLN A 88 5.84 17.69 -8.98
N PHE A 89 6.91 16.88 -8.97
CA PHE A 89 8.13 17.23 -9.71
C PHE A 89 7.93 17.13 -11.23
N SER A 90 7.08 16.21 -11.68
CA SER A 90 6.81 16.01 -13.10
C SER A 90 5.92 17.12 -13.69
N GLU A 91 4.80 17.46 -13.03
CA GLU A 91 3.86 18.48 -13.53
C GLU A 91 4.27 19.91 -13.17
N ASP A 92 4.50 20.21 -11.89
CA ASP A 92 4.69 21.60 -11.45
C ASP A 92 6.08 22.15 -11.83
N HIS A 93 7.08 21.27 -11.86
CA HIS A 93 8.48 21.64 -12.07
C HIS A 93 9.02 21.21 -13.44
N ALA A 94 8.19 20.56 -14.28
CA ALA A 94 8.57 20.00 -15.58
C ALA A 94 9.90 19.22 -15.53
N SER A 95 10.17 18.53 -14.42
CA SER A 95 11.43 17.86 -14.14
C SER A 95 11.30 16.36 -14.41
N SER A 96 12.35 15.75 -14.96
CA SER A 96 12.41 14.29 -15.06
C SER A 96 12.76 13.68 -13.71
N VAL A 97 12.02 12.66 -13.29
CA VAL A 97 12.25 11.94 -12.04
C VAL A 97 12.79 10.54 -12.35
N MET A 98 13.91 10.18 -11.72
CA MET A 98 14.50 8.84 -11.81
C MET A 98 14.28 8.10 -10.49
N ILE A 99 13.72 6.89 -10.56
CA ILE A 99 13.47 6.04 -9.39
C ILE A 99 14.58 4.98 -9.33
N CYS A 100 15.41 5.04 -8.29
CA CYS A 100 16.49 4.09 -8.04
C CYS A 100 16.20 3.34 -6.74
N ILE A 101 15.61 2.15 -6.83
CA ILE A 101 15.31 1.29 -5.67
C ILE A 101 16.02 -0.05 -5.86
N GLU A 102 16.53 -0.60 -4.76
CA GLU A 102 17.18 -1.91 -4.73
C GLU A 102 16.23 -3.01 -5.27
N ASP A 103 16.76 -3.92 -6.09
CA ASP A 103 16.07 -4.95 -6.89
C ASP A 103 14.97 -4.49 -7.88
N GLY A 104 14.43 -3.27 -7.74
CA GLY A 104 13.65 -2.56 -8.76
C GLY A 104 12.27 -3.10 -9.15
N TRP A 105 11.90 -4.32 -8.77
CA TRP A 105 10.70 -5.05 -9.26
C TRP A 105 9.45 -5.06 -8.36
N ASP A 106 9.50 -4.41 -7.19
CA ASP A 106 8.35 -4.36 -6.25
C ASP A 106 7.93 -2.90 -6.03
N VAL A 107 8.70 -2.16 -5.22
CA VAL A 107 8.35 -0.78 -4.84
C VAL A 107 8.38 0.16 -6.05
N SER A 108 9.31 -0.04 -7.00
CA SER A 108 9.32 0.78 -8.22
C SER A 108 8.02 0.62 -9.00
N SER A 109 7.53 -0.60 -9.21
CA SER A 109 6.24 -0.86 -9.87
C SER A 109 5.08 -0.19 -9.13
N GLN A 110 5.08 -0.22 -7.79
CA GLN A 110 4.08 0.49 -6.98
C GLN A 110 4.13 2.01 -7.21
N LEU A 111 5.31 2.63 -7.11
CA LEU A 111 5.46 4.07 -7.26
C LEU A 111 5.12 4.54 -8.67
N VAL A 112 5.66 3.88 -9.69
CA VAL A 112 5.40 4.24 -11.10
C VAL A 112 3.91 4.09 -11.40
N SER A 113 3.31 2.95 -11.06
CA SER A 113 1.88 2.71 -11.35
C SER A 113 0.97 3.74 -10.69
N ILE A 114 1.24 4.10 -9.43
CA ILE A 114 0.42 5.08 -8.71
C ILE A 114 0.66 6.49 -9.25
N SER A 115 1.90 6.87 -9.54
CA SER A 115 2.19 8.16 -10.17
C SER A 115 1.50 8.30 -11.53
N GLU A 116 1.49 7.25 -12.34
CA GLU A 116 0.82 7.26 -13.65
C GLU A 116 -0.71 7.37 -13.54
N ILE A 117 -1.33 6.66 -12.59
CA ILE A 117 -2.77 6.81 -12.33
C ILE A 117 -3.14 8.25 -11.91
N LEU A 118 -2.25 8.90 -11.14
CA LEU A 118 -2.43 10.28 -10.70
C LEU A 118 -2.22 11.29 -11.84
N LEU A 119 -1.28 11.01 -12.76
CA LEU A 119 -0.90 11.91 -13.87
C LEU A 119 -1.82 11.81 -15.09
N ASP A 120 -2.16 10.59 -15.51
CA ASP A 120 -2.83 10.36 -16.80
C ASP A 120 -4.20 9.70 -16.61
N PRO A 121 -5.31 10.40 -16.96
CA PRO A 121 -6.65 9.86 -16.91
C PRO A 121 -6.84 8.56 -17.70
N TYR A 122 -6.02 8.30 -18.72
CA TYR A 122 -6.07 7.05 -19.48
C TYR A 122 -5.99 5.82 -18.56
N TYR A 123 -5.09 5.80 -17.58
CA TYR A 123 -4.92 4.65 -16.68
C TYR A 123 -6.06 4.47 -15.67
N ARG A 124 -7.07 5.36 -15.67
CA ARG A 124 -8.31 5.26 -14.88
C ARG A 124 -9.48 4.65 -15.67
N THR A 125 -9.24 4.28 -16.92
CA THR A 125 -10.14 3.48 -17.77
C THR A 125 -9.90 1.98 -17.60
N PHE A 126 -10.82 1.13 -18.06
CA PHE A 126 -10.59 -0.33 -18.04
C PHE A 126 -9.36 -0.72 -18.85
N ASP A 127 -9.25 -0.23 -20.09
CA ASP A 127 -8.16 -0.54 -21.01
C ASP A 127 -6.83 0.02 -20.51
N GLY A 128 -6.84 1.24 -20.00
CA GLY A 128 -5.64 1.88 -19.46
C GLY A 128 -5.14 1.17 -18.20
N PHE A 129 -6.03 0.80 -17.27
CA PHE A 129 -5.62 0.07 -16.08
C PHE A 129 -5.03 -1.31 -16.40
N GLN A 130 -5.59 -2.03 -17.38
CA GLN A 130 -5.01 -3.29 -17.86
C GLN A 130 -3.64 -3.07 -18.50
N THR A 131 -3.52 -2.06 -19.37
CA THR A 131 -2.25 -1.68 -20.00
C THR A 131 -1.18 -1.36 -18.94
N LEU A 132 -1.56 -0.65 -17.89
CA LEU A 132 -0.68 -0.31 -16.78
C LEU A 132 -0.15 -1.56 -16.07
N ILE A 133 -1.03 -2.51 -15.76
CA ILE A 133 -0.65 -3.77 -15.11
C ILE A 133 0.26 -4.59 -16.02
N GLU A 134 -0.07 -4.71 -17.30
CA GLU A 134 0.76 -5.40 -18.31
C GLU A 134 2.17 -4.83 -18.39
N ARG A 135 2.29 -3.51 -18.41
CA ARG A 135 3.59 -2.84 -18.53
C ARG A 135 4.38 -2.85 -17.23
N GLU A 136 3.82 -2.32 -16.15
CA GLU A 136 4.57 -2.04 -14.92
C GLU A 136 4.72 -3.25 -13.99
N TRP A 137 3.86 -4.26 -14.14
CA TRP A 137 3.89 -5.44 -13.28
C TRP A 137 4.36 -6.68 -14.02
N PHE A 138 3.78 -6.98 -15.18
CA PHE A 138 4.17 -8.17 -15.93
C PHE A 138 5.47 -7.97 -16.70
N ALA A 139 5.57 -6.93 -17.54
CA ALA A 139 6.76 -6.71 -18.37
C ALA A 139 7.99 -6.27 -17.55
N PHE A 140 7.80 -5.44 -16.51
CA PHE A 140 8.88 -5.02 -15.62
C PHE A 140 9.37 -6.12 -14.65
N GLY A 141 8.67 -7.25 -14.60
CA GLY A 141 9.17 -8.47 -13.95
C GLY A 141 8.80 -8.65 -12.49
N HIS A 142 7.67 -8.10 -12.03
CA HIS A 142 7.14 -8.40 -10.71
C HIS A 142 6.94 -9.91 -10.54
N ARG A 143 7.50 -10.48 -9.48
CA ARG A 143 7.52 -11.95 -9.29
C ARG A 143 6.26 -12.47 -8.61
N PHE A 144 5.12 -12.35 -9.28
CA PHE A 144 3.82 -12.81 -8.78
C PHE A 144 3.87 -14.20 -8.14
N SER A 145 4.43 -15.21 -8.83
CA SER A 145 4.46 -16.58 -8.28
C SER A 145 5.27 -16.70 -6.99
N HIS A 146 6.37 -15.95 -6.86
CA HIS A 146 7.22 -15.98 -5.68
C HIS A 146 6.61 -15.19 -4.52
N ARG A 147 6.01 -14.03 -4.81
CA ARG A 147 5.33 -13.18 -3.82
C ARG A 147 4.03 -13.84 -3.33
N SER A 148 3.32 -14.54 -4.19
CA SER A 148 2.10 -15.28 -3.86
C SER A 148 2.34 -16.67 -3.22
N ASN A 149 3.61 -17.03 -2.94
CA ASN A 149 3.99 -18.32 -2.36
C ASN A 149 3.49 -19.54 -3.18
N GLN A 150 3.50 -19.41 -4.51
CA GLN A 150 3.09 -20.46 -5.46
C GLN A 150 4.27 -21.32 -5.95
N THR A 151 5.51 -20.99 -5.54
CA THR A 151 6.70 -21.74 -5.93
C THR A 151 6.99 -22.88 -4.94
N VAL A 152 7.26 -24.08 -5.48
CA VAL A 152 7.62 -25.27 -4.68
C VAL A 152 8.98 -25.10 -3.98
N ALA A 153 9.89 -24.38 -4.62
CA ALA A 153 11.16 -23.98 -4.04
C ALA A 153 10.97 -22.69 -3.21
N ASN A 154 11.39 -22.74 -1.94
CA ASN A 154 11.40 -21.63 -0.98
C ASN A 154 10.02 -21.08 -0.60
N LYS A 155 9.38 -21.70 0.40
CA LYS A 155 8.21 -21.16 1.10
C LYS A 155 8.62 -19.92 1.90
N THR A 156 8.74 -18.77 1.24
CA THR A 156 9.06 -17.52 1.93
C THR A 156 7.80 -16.87 2.54
N GLY A 157 6.60 -17.37 2.21
CA GLY A 157 5.31 -16.82 2.66
C GLY A 157 4.75 -15.75 1.72
N PHE A 158 3.46 -15.45 1.86
CA PHE A 158 2.71 -14.54 1.00
C PHE A 158 3.08 -13.07 1.26
N ALA A 159 3.71 -12.41 0.28
CA ALA A 159 3.99 -10.97 0.28
C ALA A 159 2.92 -10.22 -0.50
N ALA A 160 2.15 -9.38 0.19
CA ALA A 160 0.98 -8.70 -0.35
C ALA A 160 1.32 -7.45 -1.20
N VAL A 161 2.38 -7.49 -2.02
CA VAL A 161 2.88 -6.30 -2.76
C VAL A 161 1.86 -5.78 -3.79
N PHE A 162 1.35 -6.65 -4.65
CA PHE A 162 0.30 -6.28 -5.60
C PHE A 162 -1.02 -5.90 -4.89
N LEU A 163 -1.31 -6.52 -3.74
CA LEU A 163 -2.48 -6.15 -2.94
C LEU A 163 -2.34 -4.77 -2.31
N GLN A 164 -1.14 -4.36 -1.89
CA GLN A 164 -0.89 -2.96 -1.50
C GLN A 164 -1.18 -2.01 -2.66
N PHE A 165 -0.78 -2.35 -3.88
CA PHE A 165 -1.12 -1.56 -5.06
C PHE A 165 -2.63 -1.44 -5.26
N LEU A 166 -3.39 -2.54 -5.20
CA LEU A 166 -4.85 -2.47 -5.33
C LEU A 166 -5.49 -1.66 -4.20
N ASP A 167 -5.00 -1.77 -2.96
CA ASP A 167 -5.46 -0.94 -1.84
C ASP A 167 -5.16 0.55 -2.10
N LEU A 168 -3.97 0.88 -2.59
CA LEU A 168 -3.62 2.24 -3.00
C LEU A 168 -4.57 2.79 -4.07
N VAL A 169 -4.89 2.02 -5.10
CA VAL A 169 -5.87 2.40 -6.13
C VAL A 169 -7.25 2.60 -5.50
N HIS A 170 -7.66 1.73 -4.58
CA HIS A 170 -8.91 1.88 -3.85
C HIS A 170 -8.94 3.16 -2.97
N GLN A 171 -7.82 3.52 -2.32
CA GLN A 171 -7.71 4.78 -1.57
C GLN A 171 -7.88 6.00 -2.48
N ILE A 172 -7.31 5.98 -3.69
CA ILE A 172 -7.46 7.07 -4.67
C ILE A 172 -8.90 7.12 -5.18
N TRP A 173 -9.50 5.97 -5.50
CA TRP A 173 -10.90 5.87 -5.91
C TRP A 173 -11.85 6.43 -4.85
N ASN A 174 -11.63 6.13 -3.57
CA ASN A 174 -12.44 6.68 -2.46
C ASN A 174 -12.36 8.21 -2.37
N GLN A 175 -11.22 8.81 -2.75
CA GLN A 175 -11.06 10.27 -2.76
C GLN A 175 -11.65 10.91 -4.02
N TYR A 176 -11.60 10.21 -5.15
CA TYR A 176 -12.01 10.71 -6.47
C TYR A 176 -12.92 9.72 -7.21
N PRO A 177 -14.14 9.44 -6.70
CA PRO A 177 -14.99 8.36 -7.23
C PRO A 177 -15.51 8.63 -8.65
N THR A 178 -15.51 9.88 -9.11
CA THR A 178 -15.95 10.27 -10.47
C THR A 178 -14.84 10.22 -11.50
N GLU A 179 -13.59 10.03 -11.07
CA GLU A 179 -12.39 10.09 -11.91
C GLU A 179 -12.02 8.73 -12.52
N PHE A 180 -12.73 7.66 -12.16
CA PHE A 180 -12.51 6.30 -12.63
C PHE A 180 -13.71 5.80 -13.43
N GLU A 181 -13.41 5.08 -14.51
CA GLU A 181 -14.44 4.38 -15.30
C GLU A 181 -14.95 3.13 -14.57
N PHE A 182 -14.03 2.42 -13.88
CA PHE A 182 -14.35 1.22 -13.13
C PHE A 182 -14.76 1.53 -11.68
N ASN A 183 -15.52 0.61 -11.09
CA ASN A 183 -15.96 0.70 -9.70
C ASN A 183 -15.09 -0.14 -8.77
N ASP A 184 -15.36 -0.08 -7.46
CA ASP A 184 -14.61 -0.84 -6.45
C ASP A 184 -14.67 -2.36 -6.68
N TYR A 185 -15.72 -2.86 -7.33
CA TYR A 185 -15.91 -4.29 -7.58
C TYR A 185 -14.90 -4.82 -8.58
N TYR A 186 -14.47 -3.99 -9.55
CA TYR A 186 -13.43 -4.37 -10.50
C TYR A 186 -12.07 -4.65 -9.84
N LEU A 187 -11.79 -4.04 -8.69
CA LEU A 187 -10.54 -4.22 -7.95
C LEU A 187 -10.52 -5.46 -7.04
N ARG A 188 -11.66 -6.13 -6.85
CA ARG A 188 -11.83 -7.28 -5.94
C ARG A 188 -11.62 -8.60 -6.64
#